data_AF-A0A6P5RPF7-F1
#
_entry.id   AF-A0A6P5RPF7-F1
#
_cell.length_a   1.000
_cell.length_b   1.000
_cell.length_c   1.000
_cell.angle_alpha   90.00
_cell.angle_beta   90.00
_cell.angle_gamma   90.00
#
_symmetry.space_group_name_H-M   'P 1'
#
loop_
_entity.id
_entity.type
_entity.pdbx_description
1 polymer ?
#
loop_
_entity_poly.entity_id
_entity_poly.type
_entity_poly.pdbx_seq_one_letter_code
_entity_poly.pdbx_strand_id
1 'polypeptide(L)'
;MAPAINLHIPLLLFYPNAADANTNNVIATNERCQHLMKSLTTTLTHFYPLAGRIKGHAVIECNDDGAEFVKAGVTCSLSEILEHPDAEMLRRFLAIDQSDSRESATSPLLLVQINLFECGGMAIGFSISHKFADTSTLSLFINCWTATCHNQSNKLM
;
A
#
# COMPACT_ATOMS: atom_id res chain seq x y z
N MET A 1 -11.92 -18.90 24.01
CA MET A 1 -11.44 -17.60 23.48
C MET A 1 -12.07 -17.40 22.10
N ALA A 2 -12.69 -16.25 21.85
CA ALA A 2 -13.18 -15.94 20.51
C ALA A 2 -11.99 -15.65 19.58
N PRO A 3 -12.03 -16.05 18.30
CA PRO A 3 -10.96 -15.73 17.35
C PRO A 3 -10.81 -14.21 17.23
N ALA A 4 -9.57 -13.72 17.22
CA ALA A 4 -9.30 -12.31 16.94
C ALA A 4 -9.73 -12.03 15.49
N ILE A 5 -10.74 -11.18 15.30
CA ILE A 5 -11.10 -10.69 13.97
C ILE A 5 -9.99 -9.73 13.54
N ASN A 6 -9.26 -10.10 12.49
CA ASN A 6 -8.30 -9.22 11.82
C ASN A 6 -9.03 -8.46 10.71
N LEU A 7 -9.61 -7.32 11.07
CA LEU A 7 -10.37 -6.46 10.15
C LEU A 7 -9.46 -5.36 9.61
N HIS A 8 -9.28 -5.33 8.29
CA HIS A 8 -8.60 -4.25 7.59
C HIS A 8 -9.58 -3.45 6.75
N ILE A 9 -9.29 -2.17 6.56
CA ILE A 9 -9.96 -1.27 5.61
C ILE A 9 -9.20 -1.36 4.29
N PRO A 10 -9.77 -1.98 3.24
CA PRO A 10 -9.15 -2.04 1.93
C PRO A 10 -9.44 -0.77 1.12
N LEU A 11 -8.46 -0.28 0.37
CA LEU A 11 -8.63 0.79 -0.62
C LEU A 11 -7.76 0.52 -1.85
N LEU A 12 -8.34 0.62 -3.05
CA LEU A 12 -7.63 0.53 -4.32
C LEU A 12 -7.68 1.87 -5.05
N LEU A 13 -6.52 2.37 -5.45
CA LEU A 13 -6.37 3.57 -6.26
C LEU A 13 -5.72 3.21 -7.59
N PHE A 14 -6.33 3.61 -8.71
CA PHE A 14 -5.84 3.32 -10.06
C PHE A 14 -5.30 4.58 -10.73
N TYR A 15 -4.14 4.45 -11.37
CA TYR A 15 -3.42 5.53 -12.03
C TYR A 15 -3.05 5.09 -13.45
N PRO A 16 -3.66 5.67 -14.50
CA PRO A 16 -3.28 5.38 -15.88
C PRO A 16 -1.87 5.90 -16.18
N ASN A 17 -1.23 5.34 -17.20
CA ASN A 17 0.05 5.86 -17.65
C ASN A 17 -0.14 7.24 -18.28
N ALA A 18 0.47 8.27 -17.69
CA ALA A 18 0.47 9.62 -18.22
C ALA A 18 1.65 9.90 -19.18
N ALA A 19 2.57 8.96 -19.35
CA ALA A 19 3.73 9.13 -20.24
C ALA A 19 3.37 8.79 -21.70
N ASP A 20 4.00 9.51 -22.63
CA ASP A 20 3.90 9.23 -24.06
C ASP A 20 4.43 7.81 -24.35
N ALA A 21 3.76 7.09 -25.26
CA ALA A 21 4.00 5.69 -25.59
C ALA A 21 5.46 5.34 -26.02
N ASN A 22 6.31 6.35 -26.27
CA ASN A 22 7.71 6.21 -26.65
C ASN A 22 8.70 6.08 -25.46
N THR A 23 8.26 6.25 -24.22
CA THR A 23 9.15 6.13 -23.05
C THR A 23 9.31 4.66 -22.64
N ASN A 24 10.50 4.25 -22.21
CA ASN A 24 10.72 2.93 -21.59
C ASN A 24 9.93 2.84 -20.27
N ASN A 25 8.64 2.48 -20.37
CA ASN A 25 7.67 2.48 -19.28
C ASN A 25 8.15 1.66 -18.08
N VAL A 26 8.91 0.58 -18.30
CA VAL A 26 9.43 -0.28 -17.23
C VAL A 26 10.38 0.47 -16.30
N ILE A 27 11.31 1.28 -16.85
CA ILE A 27 12.30 2.01 -16.04
C ILE A 27 11.59 3.11 -15.24
N ALA A 28 10.78 3.92 -15.92
CA ALA A 28 10.04 5.01 -15.29
C ALA A 28 9.11 4.51 -14.16
N THR A 29 8.42 3.38 -14.38
CA THR A 29 7.51 2.82 -13.38
C THR A 29 8.27 2.20 -12.19
N ASN A 30 9.46 1.63 -12.41
CA ASN A 30 10.32 1.16 -11.32
C ASN A 30 10.84 2.32 -10.47
N GLU A 31 11.26 3.42 -11.09
CA GLU A 31 11.68 4.64 -10.38
C GLU A 31 10.53 5.25 -9.57
N ARG A 32 9.31 5.32 -10.13
CA ARG A 32 8.10 5.73 -9.40
C ARG A 32 7.85 4.86 -8.17
N CYS A 33 7.98 3.53 -8.32
CA CYS A 33 7.80 2.59 -7.20
C CYS A 33 8.85 2.79 -6.09
N GLN A 34 10.12 2.99 -6.46
CA GLN A 34 11.19 3.31 -5.50
C GLN A 34 10.93 4.64 -4.78
N HIS A 35 10.44 5.64 -5.51
CA HIS A 35 10.07 6.93 -4.95
C HIS A 35 8.93 6.81 -3.93
N LEU A 36 7.89 6.03 -4.25
CA LEU A 36 6.79 5.72 -3.33
C LEU A 36 7.28 5.01 -2.06
N MET A 37 8.19 4.04 -2.19
CA MET A 37 8.77 3.36 -1.03
C MET A 37 9.54 4.33 -0.12
N LYS A 38 10.39 5.18 -0.70
CA LYS A 38 11.21 6.14 0.05
C LYS A 38 10.36 7.20 0.76
N SER A 39 9.35 7.71 0.08
CA SER A 39 8.42 8.68 0.67
C SER A 39 7.58 8.03 1.76
N LEU A 40 7.17 6.77 1.60
CA LEU A 40 6.44 6.01 2.62
C LEU A 40 7.26 5.90 3.90
N THR A 41 8.54 5.51 3.80
CA THR A 41 9.45 5.46 4.95
C THR A 41 9.52 6.80 5.68
N THR A 42 9.54 7.92 4.94
CA THR A 42 9.57 9.25 5.56
C THR A 42 8.22 9.60 6.20
N THR A 43 7.11 9.31 5.54
CA THR A 43 5.77 9.55 6.09
C THR A 43 5.52 8.74 7.35
N LEU A 44 6.01 7.50 7.43
CA LEU A 44 5.91 6.66 8.62
C LEU A 44 6.59 7.29 9.85
N THR A 45 7.56 8.19 9.70
CA THR A 45 8.13 8.92 10.85
C THR A 45 7.11 9.87 11.49
N HIS A 46 6.14 10.38 10.72
CA HIS A 46 5.03 11.20 11.21
C HIS A 46 3.84 10.34 11.68
N PHE A 47 3.72 9.11 11.18
CA PHE A 47 2.69 8.14 11.53
C PHE A 47 3.31 6.89 12.16
N TYR A 48 4.22 7.09 13.13
CA TYR A 48 5.04 6.02 13.70
C TYR A 48 4.26 4.81 14.24
N PRO A 49 3.01 4.91 14.75
CA PRO A 49 2.27 3.71 15.15
C PRO A 49 2.01 2.76 13.99
N LEU A 50 1.91 3.23 12.74
CA LEU A 50 1.71 2.38 11.56
C LEU A 50 2.92 1.49 11.23
N ALA A 51 4.10 1.84 11.73
CA ALA A 51 5.29 0.99 11.68
C ALA A 51 5.32 -0.04 12.82
N GLY A 52 4.29 -0.08 13.67
CA GLY A 52 4.17 -1.00 14.79
C GLY A 52 3.44 -2.30 14.45
N ARG A 53 3.04 -2.98 15.51
CA ARG A 53 2.45 -4.32 15.48
C ARG A 53 1.29 -4.43 16.45
N ILE A 54 0.26 -5.21 16.11
CA ILE A 54 -0.82 -5.51 17.05
C ILE A 54 -0.36 -6.59 18.02
N LYS A 55 -0.42 -6.30 19.32
CA LYS A 55 -0.13 -7.22 20.40
C LYS A 55 -1.43 -7.61 21.11
N GLY A 56 -1.76 -8.90 21.09
CA GLY A 56 -3.03 -9.40 21.62
C GLY A 56 -4.22 -8.86 20.82
N HIS A 57 -5.21 -8.27 21.50
CA HIS A 57 -6.46 -7.86 20.85
C HIS A 57 -6.62 -6.36 20.62
N ALA A 58 -5.94 -5.49 21.38
CA ALA A 58 -6.23 -4.06 21.43
C ALA A 58 -5.03 -3.16 21.75
N VAL A 59 -3.81 -3.71 21.82
CA VAL A 59 -2.60 -2.92 22.11
C VAL A 59 -1.77 -2.82 20.84
N ILE A 60 -1.33 -1.62 20.52
CA ILE A 60 -0.36 -1.36 19.46
C ILE A 60 1.02 -1.25 20.11
N GLU A 61 1.93 -2.11 19.70
CA GLU A 61 3.33 -2.04 20.06
C GLU A 61 4.07 -1.27 18.96
N CYS A 62 4.48 -0.03 19.25
CA CYS A 62 5.23 0.82 18.33
C CYS A 62 6.71 0.41 18.32
N ASN A 63 7.02 -0.73 17.71
CA ASN A 63 8.35 -1.35 17.70
C ASN A 63 9.22 -0.98 16.47
N ASP A 64 8.69 -0.14 15.57
CA ASP A 64 9.38 0.29 14.34
C ASP A 64 9.74 -0.85 13.37
N ASP A 65 8.99 -1.95 13.40
CA ASP A 65 9.10 -3.06 12.44
C ASP A 65 8.62 -2.69 11.01
N GLY A 66 8.18 -1.45 10.82
CA GLY A 66 7.76 -0.90 9.53
C GLY A 66 6.39 -1.38 9.05
N ALA A 67 5.98 -0.84 7.90
CA ALA A 67 4.80 -1.29 7.15
C ALA A 67 5.21 -2.34 6.12
N GLU A 68 4.28 -3.21 5.72
CA GLU A 68 4.50 -4.15 4.64
C GLU A 68 4.36 -3.44 3.28
N PHE A 69 5.36 -3.57 2.41
CA PHE A 69 5.36 -2.97 1.08
C PHE A 69 5.62 -4.03 0.02
N VAL A 70 4.62 -4.34 -0.78
CA VAL A 70 4.67 -5.35 -1.84
C VAL A 70 4.72 -4.67 -3.19
N LYS A 71 5.58 -5.18 -4.08
CA LYS A 71 5.62 -4.78 -5.49
C LYS A 71 5.25 -5.97 -6.36
N ALA A 72 4.26 -5.80 -7.22
CA ALA A 72 3.78 -6.83 -8.14
C ALA A 72 3.77 -6.31 -9.58
N GLY A 73 4.11 -7.19 -10.54
CA GLY A 73 3.94 -6.94 -11.97
C GLY A 73 2.62 -7.54 -12.46
N VAL A 74 1.94 -6.83 -13.36
CA VAL A 74 0.67 -7.24 -13.96
C VAL A 74 0.84 -7.27 -15.47
N THR A 75 0.62 -8.44 -16.07
CA THR A 75 0.89 -8.77 -17.48
C THR A 75 -0.29 -8.44 -18.42
N CYS A 76 -1.12 -7.48 -18.05
CA CYS A 76 -2.21 -6.99 -18.88
C CYS A 76 -2.28 -5.46 -18.74
N SER A 77 -3.05 -4.81 -19.60
CA SER A 77 -3.27 -3.37 -19.47
C SER A 77 -4.22 -3.04 -18.32
N LEU A 78 -4.06 -1.86 -17.73
CA LEU A 78 -4.98 -1.36 -16.70
C LEU A 78 -6.42 -1.22 -17.24
N SER A 79 -6.58 -0.85 -18.52
CA SER A 79 -7.90 -0.72 -19.16
C SER A 79 -8.65 -2.05 -19.21
N GLU A 80 -7.98 -3.16 -19.52
CA GLU A 80 -8.62 -4.49 -19.56
C GLU A 80 -9.27 -4.86 -18.21
N ILE A 81 -8.64 -4.46 -17.11
CA ILE A 81 -9.14 -4.69 -15.75
C ILE A 81 -10.30 -3.74 -15.40
N LEU A 82 -10.22 -2.47 -15.80
CA LEU A 82 -11.24 -1.48 -15.47
C LEU A 82 -12.50 -1.58 -16.32
N GLU A 83 -12.42 -2.14 -17.54
CA GLU A 83 -13.58 -2.41 -18.39
C GLU A 83 -14.47 -3.50 -17.81
N HIS A 84 -13.87 -4.55 -17.22
CA HIS A 84 -14.58 -5.69 -16.66
C HIS A 84 -14.04 -6.03 -15.26
N PRO A 85 -14.35 -5.22 -14.23
CA PRO A 85 -13.81 -5.41 -12.89
C PRO A 85 -14.37 -6.69 -12.26
N ASP A 86 -13.49 -7.65 -11.97
CA ASP A 86 -13.79 -8.87 -11.22
C ASP A 86 -13.30 -8.76 -9.77
N ALA A 87 -14.17 -9.07 -8.81
CA ALA A 87 -13.89 -8.85 -7.39
C ALA A 87 -12.72 -9.71 -6.87
N GLU A 88 -12.59 -10.96 -7.33
CA GLU A 88 -11.51 -11.86 -6.93
C GLU A 88 -10.18 -11.40 -7.50
N MET A 89 -10.18 -10.94 -8.75
CA MET A 89 -9.01 -10.32 -9.36
C MET A 89 -8.60 -9.02 -8.66
N LEU A 90 -9.55 -8.13 -8.35
CA LEU A 90 -9.28 -6.89 -7.62
C LEU A 90 -8.69 -7.15 -6.23
N ARG A 91 -9.15 -8.20 -5.53
CA ARG A 91 -8.57 -8.63 -4.25
C ARG A 91 -7.10 -8.96 -4.34
N ARG A 92 -6.61 -9.45 -5.49
CA ARG A 92 -5.18 -9.75 -5.69
C ARG A 92 -4.29 -8.51 -5.76
N PHE A 93 -4.87 -7.31 -5.91
CA PHE A 93 -4.13 -6.04 -5.86
C PHE A 93 -3.97 -5.49 -4.45
N LEU A 94 -4.55 -6.14 -3.45
CA LEU A 94 -4.37 -5.83 -2.04
C LEU A 94 -3.38 -6.83 -1.43
N ALA A 95 -2.43 -6.32 -0.65
CA ALA A 95 -1.62 -7.17 0.21
C ALA A 95 -2.51 -7.76 1.30
N ILE A 96 -2.38 -9.07 1.53
CA ILE A 96 -3.10 -9.80 2.55
C ILE A 96 -2.09 -10.20 3.62
N ASP A 97 -2.45 -9.93 4.87
CA ASP A 97 -1.71 -10.43 6.01
C ASP A 97 -1.80 -11.96 6.05
N GLN A 98 -0.68 -12.63 5.73
CA GLN A 98 -0.55 -14.09 5.76
C GLN A 98 -0.11 -14.60 7.13
N SER A 99 -0.06 -13.76 8.17
CA SER A 99 0.25 -14.23 9.52
C SER A 99 -0.85 -15.18 9.98
N ASP A 100 -0.53 -16.48 9.97
CA ASP A 100 -1.39 -17.50 10.52
C ASP A 100 -1.72 -17.13 11.96
N SER A 101 -3.03 -17.12 12.26
CA SER A 101 -3.65 -16.80 13.56
C SER A 101 -3.24 -17.71 14.74
N ARG A 102 -2.10 -18.41 14.65
CA ARG A 102 -1.56 -19.32 15.65
C ARG A 102 -0.35 -18.69 16.35
N GLU A 103 -0.68 -17.98 17.43
CA GLU A 103 0.06 -17.88 18.69
C GLU A 103 1.44 -17.19 18.76
N SER A 104 2.01 -16.62 17.69
CA SER A 104 3.23 -15.79 17.88
C SER A 104 3.53 -14.72 16.82
N ALA A 105 2.77 -14.62 15.74
CA ALA A 105 3.02 -13.60 14.72
C ALA A 105 2.21 -12.34 15.02
N THR A 106 2.89 -11.21 15.18
CA THR A 106 2.24 -9.91 15.28
C THR A 106 1.88 -9.41 13.89
N SER A 107 0.61 -9.06 13.67
CA SER A 107 0.14 -8.56 12.38
C SER A 107 0.63 -7.12 12.12
N PRO A 108 1.06 -6.78 10.89
CA PRO A 108 1.35 -5.40 10.50
C PRO A 108 0.08 -4.54 10.55
N LEU A 109 0.25 -3.24 10.81
CA LEU A 109 -0.87 -2.29 10.85
C LEU A 109 -1.20 -1.67 9.49
N LEU A 110 -0.20 -1.60 8.61
CA LEU A 110 -0.32 -1.08 7.26
C LEU A 110 0.35 -2.03 6.28
N LEU A 111 -0.39 -2.41 5.25
CA LEU A 111 0.12 -3.09 4.08
C LEU A 111 -0.17 -2.23 2.85
N VAL A 112 0.84 -2.06 2.00
CA VAL A 112 0.75 -1.32 0.74
C VAL A 112 1.23 -2.23 -0.38
N GLN A 113 0.43 -2.40 -1.43
CA GLN A 113 0.81 -3.14 -2.62
C GLN A 113 0.81 -2.23 -3.84
N ILE A 114 1.95 -2.15 -4.51
CA ILE A 114 2.13 -1.44 -5.77
C ILE A 114 2.07 -2.44 -6.91
N ASN A 115 1.05 -2.33 -7.77
CA ASN A 115 0.82 -3.19 -8.92
C ASN A 115 1.17 -2.43 -10.20
N LEU A 116 2.16 -2.91 -10.94
CA LEU A 116 2.71 -2.26 -12.13
C LEU A 116 2.23 -2.98 -13.38
N PHE A 117 1.44 -2.31 -14.22
CA PHE A 117 0.87 -2.86 -15.44
C PHE A 117 1.83 -2.72 -16.60
N GLU A 118 1.78 -3.64 -17.56
CA GLU A 118 2.64 -3.59 -18.75
C GLU A 118 2.42 -2.33 -19.60
N CYS A 119 1.21 -1.77 -19.57
CA CYS A 119 0.89 -0.50 -20.22
C CYS A 119 1.51 0.74 -19.53
N GLY A 120 2.24 0.54 -18.43
CA GLY A 120 2.81 1.60 -17.59
C GLY A 120 1.83 2.21 -16.58
N GLY A 121 0.58 1.71 -16.54
CA GLY A 121 -0.38 2.05 -15.49
C GLY A 121 0.01 1.44 -14.13
N MET A 122 -0.64 1.91 -13.07
CA MET A 122 -0.37 1.46 -11.71
C MET A 122 -1.66 1.34 -10.90
N ALA A 123 -1.74 0.34 -10.03
CA ALA A 123 -2.73 0.28 -8.95
C ALA A 123 -2.02 0.24 -7.60
N ILE A 124 -2.48 1.07 -6.66
CA ILE A 124 -2.00 1.10 -5.29
C ILE A 124 -3.10 0.52 -4.40
N GLY A 125 -2.82 -0.62 -3.78
CA GLY A 125 -3.67 -1.25 -2.79
C GLY A 125 -3.21 -0.92 -1.38
N PHE A 126 -4.15 -0.47 -0.54
CA PHE A 126 -3.95 -0.25 0.88
C PHE A 126 -4.76 -1.26 1.67
N SER A 127 -4.16 -1.78 2.74
CA SER A 127 -4.85 -2.53 3.78
C SER A 127 -4.36 -1.97 5.11
N ILE A 128 -5.22 -1.26 5.83
CA ILE A 128 -4.91 -0.69 7.15
C ILE A 128 -5.79 -1.34 8.21
N SER A 129 -5.21 -1.70 9.36
CA SER A 129 -5.98 -2.30 10.44
C SER A 129 -7.07 -1.35 10.94
N HIS A 130 -8.32 -1.79 10.92
CA HIS A 130 -9.47 -1.03 11.42
C HIS A 130 -9.42 -0.84 12.95
N LYS A 131 -8.58 -1.61 13.66
CA LYS A 131 -8.32 -1.39 15.09
C LYS A 131 -7.51 -0.14 15.36
N PHE A 132 -6.77 0.35 14.36
CA PHE A 132 -5.97 1.57 14.46
C PHE A 132 -6.66 2.77 13.81
N ALA A 133 -7.17 2.60 12.59
CA ALA A 133 -7.64 3.70 11.77
C ALA A 133 -9.10 3.52 11.34
N ASP A 134 -9.80 4.64 11.24
CA ASP A 134 -11.01 4.78 10.43
C ASP A 134 -10.67 5.35 9.03
N THR A 135 -11.69 5.53 8.19
CA THR A 135 -11.53 6.09 6.84
C THR A 135 -10.94 7.50 6.84
N SER A 136 -11.24 8.32 7.86
CA SER A 136 -10.70 9.67 8.01
C SER A 136 -9.19 9.64 8.26
N THR A 137 -8.75 8.74 9.14
CA THR A 137 -7.33 8.52 9.47
C THR A 137 -6.57 8.00 8.26
N LEU A 138 -7.15 7.05 7.51
CA LEU A 138 -6.58 6.56 6.25
C LEU A 138 -6.43 7.69 5.22
N SER A 139 -7.46 8.54 5.06
CA SER A 139 -7.42 9.66 4.12
C SER A 139 -6.34 10.68 4.49
N LEU A 140 -6.22 11.00 5.79
CA LEU A 140 -5.17 11.89 6.29
C LEU A 140 -3.77 11.33 6.01
N PHE A 141 -3.56 10.03 6.28
CA PHE A 141 -2.31 9.35 6.00
C PHE A 141 -1.95 9.41 4.51
N ILE A 142 -2.89 9.10 3.60
CA ILE A 142 -2.67 9.15 2.15
C ILE A 142 -2.34 10.58 1.68
N ASN A 143 -3.00 11.59 2.21
CA ASN A 143 -2.71 12.99 1.89
C ASN A 143 -1.30 13.41 2.33
N CYS A 144 -0.90 13.04 3.55
CA CYS A 144 0.45 13.29 4.04
C CYS A 144 1.51 12.52 3.24
N TRP A 145 1.23 11.28 2.86
CA TRP A 145 2.12 10.49 2.03
C TRP A 145 2.30 11.13 0.66
N THR A 146 1.21 11.55 0.02
CA THR A 146 1.23 12.27 -1.26
C THR A 146 2.03 13.57 -1.19
N ALA A 147 1.86 14.37 -0.13
CA ALA A 147 2.65 15.59 0.07
C ALA A 147 4.15 15.27 0.25
N THR A 148 4.48 14.19 0.96
CA THR A 148 5.87 13.73 1.13
C THR A 148 6.47 13.27 -0.19
N CYS A 149 5.72 12.52 -1.01
CA CYS A 149 6.12 12.13 -2.38
C CYS A 149 6.50 13.37 -3.20
N HIS A 150 5.62 14.37 -3.26
CA HIS A 150 5.89 15.59 -4.04
C HIS A 150 7.12 16.35 -3.55
N ASN A 151 7.28 16.52 -2.24
CA ASN A 151 8.42 17.24 -1.67
C ASN A 151 9.76 16.52 -1.92
N GLN A 152 9.76 15.19 -1.97
CA GLN A 152 10.96 14.43 -2.30
C GLN A 152 11.28 14.50 -3.80
N SER A 153 10.29 14.57 -4.68
CA SER A 153 10.51 14.79 -6.12
C SER A 153 11.21 16.13 -6.36
N ASN A 154 10.80 17.19 -5.65
CA ASN A 154 11.40 18.52 -5.76
C ASN A 154 12.83 18.62 -5.20
N LYS A 155 13.28 17.67 -4.37
CA LYS A 155 14.67 17.60 -3.88
C LYS A 155 15.60 16.82 -4.80
N LEU A 156 15.05 16.11 -5.79
CA LEU A 156 15.79 15.31 -6.77
C LEU A 156 15.93 16.03 -8.13
N MET A 157 15.29 17.20 -8.28
CA MET A 157 15.45 18.15 -9.39
C MET A 157 16.31 19.32 -8.93
#